data_AF-A0A2V2U375-F1
#
_entry.id   AF-A0A2V2U375-F1
#
_cell.length_a   1.000
_cell.length_b   1.000
_cell.length_c   1.000
_cell.angle_alpha   90.00
_cell.angle_beta   90.00
_cell.angle_gamma   90.00
#
_symmetry.space_group_name_H-M   'P 1'
#
loop_
_entity.id
_entity.type
_entity.pdbx_description
1 polymer ?
#
loop_
_entity_poly.entity_id
_entity_poly.type
_entity_poly.pdbx_seq_one_letter_code
_entity_poly.pdbx_strand_id
1 'polypeptide(L)' 'MLYVVIMGCAYLLFPPNPDRITIPIDLVTNFRIASVFTIGIFWGLMGIILGSFWDKLKPHETSKITSV' A
#
# COMPACT_ATOMS: atom_id res chain seq x y z
N MET A 1 -2.17 2.50 10.97
CA MET A 1 -3.47 1.97 11.43
C MET A 1 -4.62 2.94 11.17
N LEU A 2 -4.54 4.20 11.60
CA LEU A 2 -5.59 5.22 11.34
C LEU A 2 -5.94 5.37 9.85
N TYR A 3 -4.94 5.38 8.96
CA TYR A 3 -5.15 5.43 7.51
C TYR A 3 -6.01 4.28 6.97
N VAL A 4 -5.78 3.05 7.43
CA VAL A 4 -6.55 1.87 7.00
C VAL A 4 -8.00 1.99 7.42
N VAL A 5 -8.26 2.47 8.64
CA VAL A 5 -9.61 2.70 9.15
C VAL A 5 -10.32 3.78 8.33
N ILE A 6 -9.66 4.92 8.07
CA ILE A 6 -10.24 6.01 7.27
C ILE A 6 -10.60 5.53 5.86
N MET A 7 -9.68 4.84 5.18
CA MET A 7 -9.93 4.34 3.83
C MET A 7 -11.02 3.26 3.80
N GLY A 8 -11.06 2.38 4.81
CA GLY A 8 -12.12 1.37 4.95
C GLY A 8 -13.49 1.99 5.19
N CYS A 9 -13.59 2.98 6.08
CA CYS A 9 -14.82 3.72 6.32
C CYS A 9 -15.28 4.49 5.08
N ALA A 10 -14.36 5.15 4.38
CA ALA A 10 -14.69 5.85 3.14
C ALA A 10 -15.30 4.89 2.10
N TYR A 11 -14.70 3.72 1.90
CA TYR A 11 -15.21 2.73 0.93
C TYR A 11 -16.59 2.17 1.30
N LEU A 12 -16.89 2.00 2.59
CA LEU A 12 -18.18 1.47 3.06
C LEU A 12 -19.29 2.53 3.12
N LEU A 13 -18.96 3.77 3.49
CA LEU A 13 -19.93 4.83 3.73
C LEU A 13 -20.22 5.67 2.47
N PHE A 14 -19.27 5.78 1.54
CA PHE A 14 -19.49 6.57 0.33
C PHE A 14 -20.35 5.80 -0.68
N PRO A 15 -21.30 6.48 -1.34
CA PRO A 15 -22.08 5.85 -2.38
C PRO A 15 -21.20 5.45 -3.57
N PRO A 16 -21.60 4.42 -4.35
CA PRO A 16 -20.94 4.09 -5.60
C PRO A 16 -20.93 5.29 -6.54
N ASN A 17 -19.84 5.42 -7.31
CA ASN A 17 -19.72 6.52 -8.26
C ASN A 17 -20.88 6.47 -9.27
N PRO A 18 -21.66 7.57 -9.42
CA PRO A 18 -22.88 7.58 -10.23
C PRO A 18 -22.60 7.59 -11.74
N ASP A 19 -21.35 7.85 -12.14
CA ASP A 19 -20.98 7.91 -13.55
C ASP A 19 -21.00 6.53 -14.19
N ARG A 20 -21.62 6.46 -15.37
CA ARG A 20 -21.65 5.22 -16.16
C ARG A 20 -20.26 4.93 -16.70
N ILE A 21 -19.80 3.70 -16.46
CA ILE A 21 -18.58 3.17 -17.09
C ILE A 21 -18.93 2.88 -18.56
N THR A 22 -18.32 3.62 -19.49
CA THR A 22 -18.57 3.51 -20.94
C THR A 22 -17.77 2.40 -21.62
N ILE A 23 -16.82 1.78 -20.91
CA ILE A 23 -15.92 0.74 -21.41
C ILE A 23 -16.33 -0.67 -20.92
N PRO A 24 -15.91 -1.75 -21.60
CA PRO A 24 -16.23 -3.12 -21.20
C PRO A 24 -15.84 -3.41 -19.74
N ILE A 25 -16.78 -3.96 -18.97
CA ILE A 25 -16.58 -4.22 -17.53
C ILE A 25 -15.48 -5.26 -17.27
N ASP A 26 -15.28 -6.20 -18.20
CA ASP A 26 -14.22 -7.20 -18.13
C ASP A 26 -12.84 -6.55 -18.17
N LEU A 27 -12.64 -5.57 -19.07
CA LEU A 27 -11.39 -4.79 -19.14
C LEU A 27 -11.11 -4.06 -17.83
N VAL A 28 -12.13 -3.40 -17.27
CA VAL A 28 -12.02 -2.66 -16.00
C VAL A 28 -11.66 -3.60 -14.85
N THR A 29 -12.31 -4.76 -14.79
CA THR A 29 -12.10 -5.73 -13.72
C THR A 29 -10.71 -6.35 -13.80
N ASN A 30 -10.28 -6.75 -14.99
CA ASN A 30 -8.93 -7.27 -15.21
C ASN A 30 -7.86 -6.23 -14.87
N PHE A 31 -8.06 -4.97 -15.25
CA PHE A 31 -7.15 -3.87 -14.87
C PHE A 31 -7.09 -3.67 -13.35
N ARG A 32 -8.24 -3.70 -12.65
CA ARG A 32 -8.30 -3.55 -11.19
C ARG A 32 -7.54 -4.68 -10.49
N ILE A 33 -7.77 -5.93 -10.91
CA ILE A 33 -7.10 -7.11 -10.36
C ILE A 33 -5.59 -7.00 -10.56
N ALA A 34 -5.15 -6.72 -11.80
CA ALA A 34 -3.73 -6.56 -12.11
C ALA A 34 -3.09 -5.47 -11.25
N SER A 35 -3.75 -4.31 -11.13
CA SER A 35 -3.25 -3.18 -10.33
C SER A 35 -3.09 -3.53 -8.85
N VAL A 36 -4.06 -4.23 -8.26
CA VAL A 36 -4.00 -4.68 -6.85
C VAL A 36 -2.79 -5.60 -6.63
N PHE A 37 -2.54 -6.54 -7.55
CA PHE A 37 -1.38 -7.41 -7.46
C PHE A 37 -0.07 -6.66 -7.63
N THR A 38 0.07 -5.82 -8.66
CA THR A 38 1.31 -5.09 -8.91
C THR A 38 1.67 -4.17 -7.75
N ILE A 39 0.72 -3.37 -7.27
CA ILE A 39 0.97 -2.43 -6.16
C ILE A 39 1.19 -3.18 -4.84
N GLY A 40 0.46 -4.28 -4.62
CA GLY A 40 0.59 -5.13 -3.44
C GLY A 40 1.96 -5.80 -3.36
N ILE A 41 2.44 -6.36 -4.47
CA ILE A 41 3.77 -6.97 -4.56
C ILE A 41 4.85 -5.90 -4.36
N PHE A 42 4.72 -4.74 -5.00
CA PHE A 42 5.68 -3.65 -4.86
C PHE A 42 5.86 -3.22 -3.40
N TRP A 43 4.76 -2.89 -2.71
CA TRP A 43 4.83 -2.48 -1.31
C TRP A 43 5.21 -3.62 -0.36
N GLY A 44 4.75 -4.85 -0.65
CA GLY A 44 5.12 -6.04 0.11
C GLY A 44 6.62 -6.29 0.08
N LEU A 45 7.21 -6.32 -1.12
CA LEU A 45 8.65 -6.46 -1.29
C LEU A 45 9.43 -5.30 -0.69
N MET A 46 8.97 -4.07 -0.89
CA MET A 46 9.64 -2.90 -0.32
C MET A 46 9.66 -2.95 1.21
N GLY A 47 8.55 -3.32 1.84
CA GLY A 47 8.48 -3.53 3.29
C GLY A 47 9.41 -4.64 3.78
N ILE A 48 9.47 -5.77 3.07
CA ILE A 48 10.35 -6.90 3.41
C ILE A 48 11.83 -6.49 3.29
N ILE A 49 12.23 -5.88 2.17
CA ILE A 49 13.63 -5.53 1.92
C ILE A 49 14.09 -4.47 2.93
N LEU A 50 13.34 -3.37 3.08
CA LEU A 50 13.69 -2.31 4.02
C LEU A 50 13.63 -2.78 5.47
N GLY A 51 12.63 -3.60 5.82
CA GLY A 51 12.52 -4.22 7.15
C GLY A 51 13.71 -5.13 7.46
N SER A 52 14.14 -5.92 6.48
CA SER A 52 15.33 -6.78 6.60
C SER A 52 16.61 -5.98 6.77
N PHE A 53 16.76 -4.87 6.03
CA PHE A 53 17.90 -3.96 6.20
C PHE A 53 17.88 -3.26 7.55
N TRP A 54 16.71 -2.85 8.03
CA TRP A 54 16.57 -2.24 9.35
C TRP A 54 16.99 -3.20 10.47
N ASP A 55 16.57 -4.45 10.40
CA ASP A 55 16.91 -5.50 11.36
C ASP A 55 18.41 -5.85 11.33
N LYS A 56 19.00 -5.97 10.13
CA LYS A 56 20.41 -6.33 9.98
C LYS A 56 21.39 -5.19 10.30
N LEU A 57 21.10 -3.97 9.84
CA LEU A 57 22.03 -2.84 9.97
C LEU A 57 21.87 -2.11 11.30
N LYS A 58 20.76 -2.34 12.01
CA LYS A 58 20.40 -1.67 13.28
C LYS A 58 20.80 -0.19 13.33
N PRO A 59 20.41 0.64 12.33
CA PRO A 59 20.87 2.02 12.22
C PRO A 59 20.54 2.87 13.45
N HIS A 60 19.51 2.48 14.20
CA HIS A 60 19.08 3.09 15.46
C HIS A 60 20.06 2.90 16.64
N GLU A 61 20.97 1.92 16.56
CA GLU A 61 22.04 1.73 17.54
C GLU A 61 23.30 2.55 17.16
N THR A 62 23.66 2.58 15.88
CA THR A 62 24.82 3.33 15.36
C THR A 62 24.70 4.84 15.59
N SER A 63 23.50 5.43 15.50
CA SER A 63 23.33 6.88 15.68
C SER A 63 23.58 7.39 17.10
N LYS A 64 23.55 6.52 18.12
CA LYS A 64 23.79 6.91 19.52
C LYS A 64 25.27 7.12 19.83
N ILE A 65 26.18 6.57 19.02
CA ILE A 65 27.63 6.61 19.29
C ILE A 65 28.22 7.96 18.84
N THR A 66 27.58 8.66 17.90
CA THR A 66 28.10 9.91 17.30
C THR A 66 27.54 11.18 17.94
N SER A 67 26.48 11.12 18.75
CA SER A 67 25.84 12.29 19.36
C SER A 67 26.40 12.67 20.73
N VAL A 68 27.70 12.45 20.97
CA VAL A 68 28.41 12.87 22.21
C VAL A 68 29.05 14.23 22.01
#